data_AF-A0A183CP38-F1
#
_entry.id   AF-A0A183CP38-F1
#
_cell.length_a   1.000
_cell.length_b   1.000
_cell.length_c   1.000
_cell.angle_alpha   90.00
_cell.angle_beta   90.00
_cell.angle_gamma   90.00
#
_symmetry.space_group_name_H-M   'P 1'
#
loop_
_entity.id
_entity.type
_entity.pdbx_description
1 polymer ?
#
loop_
_entity_poly.entity_id
_entity_poly.type
_entity_poly.pdbx_seq_one_letter_code
_entity_poly.pdbx_strand_id
1 'polypeptide(L)'
;MPRRNIRSKNASALNKQRLEKCRMEQKQRLLQLFNCTDPLPGTANSTLNLRATVLEIQAIMLGIVEPHGRFRFDITGMAQRHPFPWRKFVSTVIHESLHCAARTVRGAPDRQINCAAMVSLNPDLVISEEFVELKGEIVDAFPFLAEIIDVVD
;
A
#
# COMPACT_ATOMS: atom_id res chain seq x y z
N MET A 1 -42.17 -21.95 -14.03
CA MET A 1 -41.21 -22.40 -13.00
C MET A 1 -39.97 -21.49 -12.99
N PRO A 2 -39.67 -20.74 -11.91
CA PRO A 2 -38.51 -19.87 -11.86
C PRO A 2 -37.31 -20.60 -11.21
N ARG A 3 -36.52 -21.35 -11.99
CA ARG A 3 -35.30 -22.03 -11.49
C ARG A 3 -33.99 -21.27 -11.78
N ARG A 4 -34.02 -20.13 -12.46
CA ARG A 4 -32.81 -19.40 -12.90
C ARG A 4 -32.21 -18.41 -11.89
N ASN A 5 -32.92 -18.04 -10.81
CA ASN A 5 -32.50 -16.92 -9.95
C ASN A 5 -31.72 -17.32 -8.67
N ILE A 6 -31.69 -18.61 -8.30
CA ILE A 6 -31.06 -19.06 -7.04
C ILE A 6 -29.56 -19.35 -7.21
N ARG A 7 -29.14 -19.92 -8.36
CA ARG A 7 -27.72 -20.22 -8.63
C ARG A 7 -26.85 -18.97 -8.76
N SER A 8 -27.36 -17.90 -9.36
CA SER A 8 -26.65 -16.63 -9.53
C SER A 8 -26.40 -15.91 -8.19
N LYS A 9 -27.41 -15.87 -7.31
CA LYS A 9 -27.29 -15.27 -5.98
C LYS A 9 -26.31 -16.03 -5.07
N ASN A 10 -26.29 -17.36 -5.15
CA ASN A 10 -25.36 -18.18 -4.37
C ASN A 10 -23.91 -18.05 -4.85
N ALA A 11 -23.67 -17.91 -6.16
CA ALA A 11 -22.34 -17.66 -6.70
C ALA A 11 -21.82 -16.25 -6.31
N SER A 12 -22.70 -15.24 -6.33
CA SER A 12 -22.37 -13.88 -5.86
C SER A 12 -22.05 -13.85 -4.36
N ALA A 13 -22.83 -14.55 -3.53
CA ALA A 13 -22.57 -14.64 -2.09
C ALA A 13 -21.26 -15.37 -1.77
N LEU A 14 -20.97 -16.48 -2.47
CA LEU A 14 -19.72 -17.23 -2.31
C LEU A 14 -18.50 -16.39 -2.73
N ASN A 15 -18.61 -15.61 -3.81
CA ASN A 15 -17.54 -14.72 -4.24
C ASN A 15 -17.32 -13.58 -3.24
N LYS A 16 -18.38 -13.01 -2.65
CA LYS A 16 -18.27 -12.01 -1.58
C LYS A 16 -17.55 -12.57 -0.35
N GLN A 17 -17.92 -13.77 0.11
CA GLN A 17 -17.25 -14.43 1.24
C GLN A 17 -15.76 -14.72 0.97
N ARG A 18 -15.42 -15.16 -0.24
CA ARG A 18 -14.02 -15.39 -0.64
C ARG A 18 -13.21 -14.10 -0.66
N LEU A 19 -13.79 -13.02 -1.21
CA LEU A 19 -13.15 -11.71 -1.24
C LEU A 19 -12.92 -11.17 0.17
N GLU A 20 -13.90 -11.30 1.05
CA GLU A 20 -13.82 -10.87 2.44
C GLU A 20 -12.76 -11.65 3.22
N LYS A 21 -12.70 -12.98 3.03
CA LYS A 21 -11.63 -13.81 3.60
C LYS A 21 -10.25 -13.36 3.12
N CYS A 22 -10.08 -13.15 1.82
CA CYS A 22 -8.82 -12.68 1.24
C CYS A 22 -8.39 -11.33 1.81
N ARG A 23 -9.33 -10.37 1.96
CA ARG A 23 -9.07 -9.07 2.58
C ARG A 23 -8.65 -9.19 4.04
N MET A 24 -9.24 -10.11 4.80
CA MET A 24 -8.85 -10.36 6.19
C MET A 24 -7.43 -10.94 6.28
N GLU A 25 -7.07 -11.86 5.39
CA GLU A 25 -5.72 -12.42 5.31
C GLU A 25 -4.68 -11.35 4.92
N GLN A 26 -5.01 -10.50 3.94
CA GLN A 26 -4.21 -9.35 3.53
C GLN A 26 -3.99 -8.37 4.69
N LYS A 27 -5.07 -7.98 5.39
CA LYS A 27 -5.00 -7.12 6.57
C LYS A 27 -4.08 -7.72 7.63
N GLN A 28 -4.29 -8.99 7.96
CA GLN A 28 -3.52 -9.67 9.00
C GLN A 28 -2.03 -9.70 8.64
N ARG A 29 -1.70 -10.03 7.38
CA ARG A 29 -0.31 -10.08 6.93
C ARG A 29 0.35 -8.71 6.95
N LEU A 30 -0.36 -7.66 6.52
CA LEU A 30 0.17 -6.30 6.56
C LEU A 30 0.43 -5.84 8.01
N LEU A 31 -0.49 -6.14 8.93
CA LEU A 31 -0.31 -5.82 10.35
C LEU A 31 0.85 -6.59 10.99
N GLN A 32 1.13 -7.82 10.55
CA GLN A 32 2.33 -8.56 10.98
C GLN A 32 3.61 -7.86 10.53
N LEU A 33 3.68 -7.43 9.26
CA LEU A 33 4.82 -6.67 8.75
C LEU A 33 4.95 -5.31 9.47
N PHE A 34 3.84 -4.61 9.66
CA PHE A 34 3.79 -3.30 10.30
C PHE A 34 4.26 -3.34 11.75
N ASN A 35 3.90 -4.39 12.50
CA ASN A 35 4.29 -4.57 13.89
C ASN A 35 5.53 -5.46 14.09
N CYS A 36 6.25 -5.79 13.01
CA CYS A 36 7.47 -6.58 13.10
C CYS A 36 8.55 -5.83 13.89
N THR A 37 9.32 -6.57 14.69
CA THR A 37 10.42 -6.05 15.50
C THR A 37 11.79 -6.58 15.07
N ASP A 38 11.82 -7.46 14.06
CA ASP A 38 13.05 -8.01 13.53
C ASP A 38 13.85 -6.94 12.76
N PRO A 39 15.11 -7.20 12.37
CA PRO A 39 15.84 -6.29 11.50
C PRO A 39 15.10 -6.02 10.19
N LEU A 40 15.16 -4.77 9.68
CA LEU A 40 14.53 -4.40 8.42
C LEU A 40 15.10 -5.20 7.23
N PRO A 41 14.30 -5.46 6.20
CA PRO A 41 14.73 -6.23 5.05
C PRO A 41 15.85 -5.49 4.29
N GLY A 42 16.87 -6.23 3.86
CA GLY A 42 18.07 -5.65 3.23
C GLY A 42 19.12 -5.10 4.21
N THR A 43 18.91 -5.17 5.52
CA THR A 43 19.99 -4.98 6.51
C THR A 43 20.86 -6.24 6.62
N ALA A 44 22.11 -6.09 7.07
CA ALA A 44 23.07 -7.20 7.18
C ALA A 44 22.58 -8.37 8.08
N ASN A 45 21.68 -8.08 9.03
CA ASN A 45 21.17 -9.06 9.99
C ASN A 45 19.74 -9.54 9.66
N SER A 46 19.19 -9.16 8.50
CA SER A 46 17.85 -9.58 8.09
C SER A 46 17.90 -10.80 7.18
N THR A 47 17.05 -11.79 7.46
CA THR A 47 16.79 -12.93 6.57
C THR A 47 15.80 -12.58 5.45
N LEU A 48 15.09 -11.45 5.58
CA LEU A 48 14.12 -10.98 4.60
C LEU A 48 14.78 -10.22 3.45
N ASN A 49 14.35 -10.55 2.23
CA ASN A 49 14.78 -9.87 1.00
C ASN A 49 13.95 -8.60 0.77
N LEU A 50 14.62 -7.45 0.67
CA LEU A 50 13.97 -6.14 0.47
C LEU A 50 13.00 -6.11 -0.70
N ARG A 51 13.43 -6.61 -1.87
CA ARG A 51 12.59 -6.59 -3.07
C ARG A 51 11.34 -7.46 -2.88
N ALA A 52 11.50 -8.66 -2.30
CA ALA A 52 10.38 -9.55 -2.04
C ALA A 52 9.37 -8.92 -1.07
N THR A 53 9.84 -8.32 0.02
CA THR A 53 8.96 -7.65 1.00
C THR A 53 8.23 -6.45 0.40
N VAL A 54 8.91 -5.64 -0.41
CA VAL A 54 8.27 -4.51 -1.12
C VAL A 54 7.16 -5.00 -2.06
N LEU A 55 7.45 -6.03 -2.86
CA LEU A 55 6.46 -6.61 -3.77
C LEU A 55 5.28 -7.25 -3.03
N GLU A 56 5.53 -7.86 -1.87
CA GLU A 56 4.47 -8.40 -1.00
C GLU A 56 3.53 -7.29 -0.51
N ILE A 57 4.07 -6.19 0.00
CA ILE A 57 3.27 -5.04 0.47
C ILE A 57 2.47 -4.44 -0.69
N GLN A 58 3.08 -4.30 -1.87
CA GLN A 58 2.40 -3.82 -3.08
C GLN A 58 1.25 -4.74 -3.50
N ALA A 59 1.48 -6.06 -3.49
CA ALA A 59 0.45 -7.04 -3.81
C ALA A 59 -0.72 -7.00 -2.83
N ILE A 60 -0.45 -6.77 -1.53
CA ILE A 60 -1.48 -6.60 -0.51
C ILE A 60 -2.31 -5.33 -0.80
N MET A 61 -1.66 -4.22 -1.16
CA MET A 61 -2.32 -2.93 -1.38
C MET A 61 -3.13 -2.88 -2.69
N LEU A 62 -2.55 -3.37 -3.78
CA LEU A 62 -3.09 -3.17 -5.14
C LEU A 62 -3.78 -4.43 -5.69
N GLY A 63 -3.63 -5.58 -5.03
CA GLY A 63 -4.11 -6.87 -5.54
C GLY A 63 -3.40 -7.36 -6.80
N ILE A 64 -2.40 -6.63 -7.29
CA ILE A 64 -1.63 -6.90 -8.50
C ILE A 64 -0.14 -6.70 -8.19
N VAL A 65 0.71 -7.59 -8.72
CA VAL A 65 2.16 -7.45 -8.67
C VAL A 65 2.60 -6.76 -9.97
N GLU A 66 2.55 -5.44 -10.00
CA GLU A 66 3.31 -4.68 -11.00
C GLU A 66 4.48 -4.00 -10.29
N PRO A 67 5.73 -4.20 -10.76
CA PRO A 67 6.89 -3.50 -10.21
C PRO A 67 6.79 -2.03 -10.59
N HIS A 68 6.08 -1.29 -9.75
CA HIS A 68 5.89 0.14 -9.87
C HIS A 68 7.18 0.87 -9.48
N GLY A 69 8.06 1.13 -10.45
CA GLY A 69 9.22 2.01 -10.27
C GLY A 69 10.41 1.42 -9.50
N ARG A 70 11.49 2.21 -9.43
CA ARG A 70 12.68 1.93 -8.61
C ARG A 70 12.58 2.75 -7.33
N PHE A 71 12.29 2.10 -6.22
CA PHE A 71 12.34 2.75 -4.91
C PHE A 71 13.76 2.75 -4.36
N ARG A 72 14.18 3.88 -3.79
CA ARG A 72 15.39 3.96 -2.96
C ARG A 72 14.95 4.21 -1.53
N PHE A 73 15.14 3.20 -0.69
CA PHE A 73 14.87 3.31 0.75
C PHE A 73 16.20 3.49 1.48
N ASP A 74 16.29 4.52 2.33
CA ASP A 74 17.37 4.61 3.32
C ASP A 74 17.09 3.65 4.48
N ILE A 75 17.23 2.35 4.22
CA ILE A 75 16.92 1.29 5.19
C ILE A 75 17.79 1.42 6.44
N THR A 76 19.08 1.72 6.26
CA THR A 76 20.02 1.87 7.37
C THR A 76 19.65 3.07 8.24
N GLY A 77 19.42 4.24 7.64
CA GLY A 77 19.04 5.42 8.39
C GLY A 77 17.65 5.28 9.03
N MET A 78 16.72 4.57 8.41
CA MET A 78 15.42 4.28 9.01
C MET A 78 15.53 3.35 10.22
N ALA A 79 16.33 2.29 10.13
CA ALA A 79 16.59 1.36 11.24
C ALA A 79 17.25 2.05 12.44
N GLN A 80 18.10 3.05 12.20
CA GLN A 80 18.86 3.73 13.24
C GLN A 80 18.11 4.92 13.87
N ARG A 81 17.30 5.64 13.09
CA ARG A 81 16.72 6.93 13.51
C ARG A 81 15.26 6.85 13.93
N HIS A 82 14.52 5.84 13.48
CA HIS A 82 13.09 5.76 13.75
C HIS A 82 12.80 4.87 14.96
N PRO A 83 11.95 5.29 15.92
CA PRO A 83 11.60 4.45 17.08
C PRO A 83 10.82 3.19 16.69
N PHE A 84 10.18 3.20 15.52
CA PHE A 84 9.45 2.05 14.96
C PHE A 84 9.83 1.83 13.48
N PRO A 85 10.99 1.24 13.17
CA PRO A 85 11.50 1.17 11.80
C PRO A 85 10.56 0.44 10.83
N TRP A 86 9.96 -0.67 11.24
CA TRP A 86 9.02 -1.43 10.41
C TRP A 86 7.75 -0.65 10.07
N ARG A 87 7.18 0.06 11.05
CA ARG A 87 6.01 0.92 10.82
C ARG A 87 6.34 1.98 9.78
N LYS A 88 7.50 2.63 9.91
CA LYS A 88 7.97 3.63 8.94
C LYS A 88 8.20 3.00 7.57
N PHE A 89 8.85 1.83 7.52
CA PHE A 89 9.14 1.13 6.29
C PHE A 89 7.87 0.76 5.52
N VAL A 90 6.92 0.09 6.18
CA VAL A 90 5.65 -0.33 5.56
C VAL A 90 4.85 0.89 5.10
N SER A 91 4.75 1.94 5.92
CA SER A 91 4.06 3.18 5.55
C SER A 91 4.71 3.83 4.33
N THR A 92 6.04 3.92 4.29
CA THR A 92 6.78 4.47 3.14
C THR A 92 6.58 3.62 1.89
N VAL A 93 6.63 2.28 1.97
CA VAL A 93 6.40 1.41 0.81
C VAL A 93 5.00 1.64 0.23
N ILE A 94 3.99 1.69 1.09
CA ILE A 94 2.60 1.95 0.70
C ILE A 94 2.49 3.34 0.05
N HIS A 95 3.01 4.38 0.70
CA HIS A 95 2.95 5.76 0.22
C HIS A 95 3.62 5.95 -1.14
N GLU A 96 4.84 5.44 -1.31
CA GLU A 96 5.56 5.52 -2.58
C GLU A 96 4.90 4.68 -3.68
N SER A 97 4.29 3.55 -3.31
CA SER A 97 3.52 2.73 -4.26
C SER A 97 2.27 3.46 -4.74
N LEU A 98 1.61 4.24 -3.86
CA LEU A 98 0.49 5.10 -4.24
C LEU A 98 0.92 6.20 -5.23
N HIS A 99 2.07 6.86 -5.00
CA HIS A 99 2.61 7.82 -5.98
C HIS A 99 2.83 7.18 -7.35
N CYS A 100 3.42 5.98 -7.38
CA CYS A 100 3.69 5.32 -8.64
C CYS A 100 2.40 4.85 -9.32
N ALA A 101 1.45 4.28 -8.59
CA ALA A 101 0.16 3.88 -9.13
C ALA A 101 -0.63 5.09 -9.65
N ALA A 102 -0.64 6.21 -8.93
CA ALA A 102 -1.28 7.45 -9.36
C ALA A 102 -0.66 7.95 -10.68
N ARG A 103 0.67 7.94 -10.79
CA ARG A 103 1.36 8.31 -12.03
C ARG A 103 1.00 7.37 -13.20
N THR A 104 0.92 6.07 -12.95
CA THR A 104 0.64 5.07 -13.99
C THR A 104 -0.81 5.08 -14.46
N VAL A 105 -1.77 5.23 -13.54
CA VAL A 105 -3.20 5.06 -13.83
C VAL A 105 -3.88 6.37 -14.19
N ARG A 106 -3.43 7.50 -13.61
CA ARG A 106 -4.12 8.79 -13.69
C ARG A 106 -3.22 9.94 -14.17
N GLY A 107 -1.93 9.86 -13.91
CA GLY A 107 -0.99 10.94 -14.19
C GLY A 107 -0.60 11.06 -15.65
N ALA A 108 -0.29 12.28 -16.07
CA ALA A 108 0.48 12.51 -17.28
C ALA A 108 1.96 12.10 -17.04
N PRO A 109 2.66 11.51 -18.03
CA PRO A 109 4.03 11.01 -17.85
C PRO A 109 5.05 12.03 -17.34
N ASP A 110 4.77 13.32 -17.56
CA ASP A 110 5.59 14.48 -17.26
C ASP A 110 5.17 15.25 -15.99
N ARG A 111 4.08 14.84 -15.32
CA ARG A 111 3.60 15.49 -14.09
C ARG A 111 4.10 14.80 -12.83
N GLN A 112 4.60 15.62 -11.90
CA GLN A 112 4.86 15.17 -10.55
C GLN A 112 3.53 15.01 -9.81
N ILE A 113 3.36 13.85 -9.19
CA ILE A 113 2.21 13.56 -8.32
C ILE A 113 2.63 13.96 -6.91
N ASN A 114 2.02 15.01 -6.36
CA ASN A 114 2.37 15.59 -5.06
C ASN A 114 1.42 15.09 -3.97
N CYS A 115 1.98 14.73 -2.81
CA CYS A 115 1.23 14.38 -1.60
C CYS A 115 1.34 15.49 -0.53
N ALA A 116 0.61 15.35 0.57
CA ALA A 116 0.63 16.30 1.68
C ALA A 116 2.03 16.52 2.29
N ALA A 117 2.82 15.45 2.42
CA ALA A 117 4.20 15.55 2.94
C ALA A 117 5.11 16.39 2.03
N MET A 118 4.95 16.29 0.71
CA MET A 118 5.71 17.10 -0.25
C MET A 118 5.31 18.57 -0.20
N VAL A 119 4.01 18.85 -0.10
CA VAL A 119 3.48 20.21 0.04
C VAL A 119 3.93 20.85 1.35
N SER A 120 4.01 20.06 2.43
CA SER A 120 4.52 20.54 3.72
C SER A 120 5.99 20.95 3.67
N LEU A 121 6.79 20.35 2.79
CA LEU A 121 8.19 20.69 2.56
C LEU A 121 8.37 21.82 1.53
N ASN A 122 7.39 22.02 0.65
CA ASN A 122 7.39 23.08 -0.34
C ASN A 122 5.97 23.63 -0.53
N PRO A 123 5.63 24.75 0.13
CA PRO A 123 4.27 25.30 0.12
C PRO A 123 3.81 25.85 -1.23
N ASP A 124 4.71 25.98 -2.22
CA ASP A 124 4.35 26.33 -3.60
C ASP A 124 3.75 25.13 -4.37
N LEU A 125 3.87 23.92 -3.83
CA LEU A 125 3.25 22.74 -4.40
C LEU A 125 1.78 22.64 -3.95
N VAL A 126 0.95 22.12 -4.84
CA VAL A 126 -0.44 21.74 -4.53
C VAL A 126 -0.52 20.21 -4.55
N ILE A 127 -1.28 19.65 -3.61
CA ILE A 127 -1.56 18.20 -3.57
C ILE A 127 -2.27 17.82 -4.87
N SER A 128 -1.77 16.81 -5.56
CA SER A 128 -2.36 16.36 -6.83
C SER A 128 -3.71 15.69 -6.60
N GLU A 129 -4.73 16.11 -7.37
CA GLU A 129 -6.07 15.52 -7.33
C GLU A 129 -6.02 14.01 -7.60
N GLU A 130 -5.19 13.60 -8.55
CA GLU A 130 -4.98 12.20 -8.92
C GLU A 130 -4.48 11.33 -7.75
N PHE A 131 -3.67 11.93 -6.86
CA PHE A 131 -3.20 11.25 -5.65
C PHE A 131 -4.33 11.08 -4.63
N VAL A 132 -5.10 12.14 -4.41
CA VAL A 132 -6.21 12.15 -3.44
C VAL A 132 -7.30 11.18 -3.85
N GLU A 133 -7.70 11.20 -5.12
CA GLU A 133 -8.72 10.29 -5.65
C GLU A 133 -8.29 8.83 -5.55
N LEU A 134 -7.07 8.50 -6.01
CA LEU A 134 -6.59 7.13 -5.96
C LEU A 134 -6.42 6.64 -4.51
N LYS A 135 -5.96 7.51 -3.61
CA LYS A 135 -5.91 7.21 -2.18
C LYS A 135 -7.30 6.86 -1.65
N GLY A 136 -8.30 7.67 -1.98
CA GLY A 136 -9.70 7.45 -1.59
C GLY A 136 -10.22 6.09 -2.08
N GLU A 137 -10.02 5.78 -3.36
CA GLU A 137 -10.46 4.51 -3.94
C GLU A 137 -9.78 3.29 -3.33
N ILE A 138 -8.48 3.38 -3.04
CA ILE A 138 -7.73 2.29 -2.39
C ILE A 138 -8.22 2.10 -0.96
N VAL A 139 -8.50 3.17 -0.23
CA VAL A 139 -9.07 3.09 1.12
C VAL A 139 -10.50 2.52 1.09
N ASP A 140 -11.33 2.90 0.13
CA ASP A 140 -12.67 2.33 -0.04
C ASP A 140 -12.61 0.83 -0.36
N ALA A 141 -11.63 0.41 -1.18
CA ALA A 141 -11.40 -1.00 -1.51
C ALA A 141 -10.80 -1.80 -0.34
N PHE A 142 -9.92 -1.18 0.44
CA PHE A 142 -9.17 -1.79 1.54
C PHE A 142 -9.15 -0.86 2.77
N PRO A 143 -10.26 -0.78 3.54
CA PRO A 143 -10.42 0.22 4.62
C PRO A 143 -9.34 0.17 5.71
N PHE A 144 -8.71 -0.98 5.92
CA PHE A 144 -7.62 -1.12 6.89
C PHE A 144 -6.35 -0.33 6.53
N LEU A 145 -6.21 0.10 5.27
CA LEU A 145 -5.07 0.91 4.85
C LEU A 145 -5.14 2.35 5.34
N ALA A 146 -6.33 2.86 5.69
CA ALA A 146 -6.49 4.22 6.23
C ALA A 146 -5.65 4.43 7.50
N GLU A 147 -5.51 3.38 8.33
CA GLU A 147 -4.72 3.40 9.56
C GLU A 147 -3.20 3.38 9.32
N ILE A 148 -2.76 3.09 8.09
CA ILE A 148 -1.35 2.78 7.75
C ILE A 148 -0.78 3.80 6.74
N ILE A 149 -1.59 4.26 5.78
CA ILE A 149 -1.19 5.20 4.72
C ILE A 149 -0.75 6.57 5.29
N ASP A 150 -1.32 6.97 6.43
CA ASP A 150 -1.16 8.32 7.00
C ASP A 150 -0.34 8.36 8.31
N VAL A 151 0.46 7.33 8.62
CA VAL A 151 1.22 7.29 9.89
C VAL A 151 2.43 8.26 9.88
N VAL A 152 2.49 9.19 8.94
CA VAL A 152 3.57 10.19 8.88
C VAL A 152 3.08 11.54 8.32
N ASP A 153 1.97 12.04 8.86
CA ASP A 153 1.82 13.48 9.06
C ASP A 153 2.37 13.86 10.44
#